data_AF-A0A6I4XQH8-F1
#
_entry.id   AF-A0A6I4XQH8-F1
#
_cell.length_a   1.000
_cell.length_b   1.000
_cell.length_c   1.000
_cell.angle_alpha   90.00
_cell.angle_beta   90.00
_cell.angle_gamma   90.00
#
_symmetry.space_group_name_H-M   'P 1'
#
loop_
_entity.id
_entity.type
_entity.pdbx_description
1 polymer ?
#
loop_
_entity_poly.entity_id
_entity_poly.type
_entity_poly.pdbx_seq_one_letter_code
_entity_poly.pdbx_strand_id
1 'polypeptide(L)'
;MFKIGSVLKQIRQELNYHQIDLYSGIMSKSVYIKVEADSRPISVEELSKFSERLGVNFFEILNRAGMNTKSVNETGKEKLLISKIFTNPDLFDKNFQRIEPKRLTSLQYFSIYLGYISIAHHYNIEVPTFNKTITSDLKHLY
;
A
#
# COMPACT_ATOMS: atom_id res chain seq x y z
N MET A 1 -6.74 1.56 7.93
CA MET A 1 -6.12 0.75 9.00
C MET A 1 -6.35 -0.71 8.66
N PHE A 2 -5.30 -1.54 8.65
CA PHE A 2 -5.38 -2.96 8.25
C PHE A 2 -5.96 -3.81 9.38
N LYS A 3 -6.74 -4.84 9.04
CA LYS A 3 -7.40 -5.73 10.00
C LYS A 3 -6.64 -7.03 10.20
N ILE A 4 -5.36 -6.92 10.56
CA ILE A 4 -4.46 -8.07 10.67
C ILE A 4 -4.90 -9.00 11.81
N GLY A 5 -5.32 -8.44 12.94
CA GLY A 5 -5.82 -9.17 14.10
C GLY A 5 -7.05 -10.03 13.78
N SER A 6 -8.03 -9.42 13.10
CA SER A 6 -9.22 -10.13 12.64
C SER A 6 -8.88 -11.29 11.70
N VAL A 7 -7.92 -11.13 10.79
CA VAL A 7 -7.47 -12.19 9.87
C VAL A 7 -6.76 -13.31 10.62
N LEU A 8 -5.88 -12.98 11.58
CA LEU A 8 -5.24 -13.99 12.44
C LEU A 8 -6.29 -14.82 13.19
N LYS A 9 -7.31 -14.15 13.76
CA LYS A 9 -8.42 -14.83 14.44
C LYS A 9 -9.19 -15.73 13.49
N GLN A 10 -9.52 -15.24 12.30
CA GLN A 10 -10.24 -16.01 11.28
C GLN A 10 -9.47 -17.28 10.90
N ILE A 11 -8.21 -17.15 10.50
CA ILE A 11 -7.36 -18.28 10.11
C ILE A 11 -7.20 -19.27 11.27
N ARG A 12 -6.96 -18.75 12.49
CA ARG A 12 -6.84 -19.58 13.69
C ARG A 12 -8.11 -20.41 13.91
N GLN A 13 -9.28 -19.81 13.78
CA GLN A 13 -10.56 -20.50 13.92
C GLN A 13 -10.82 -21.50 12.78
N GLU A 14 -10.51 -21.15 11.54
CA GLU A 14 -10.62 -22.03 10.37
C GLU A 14 -9.76 -23.29 10.51
N LEU A 15 -8.57 -23.16 11.09
CA LEU A 15 -7.63 -24.26 11.34
C LEU A 15 -7.84 -24.95 12.70
N ASN A 16 -8.88 -24.57 13.45
CA ASN A 16 -9.20 -25.11 14.78
C ASN A 16 -8.08 -24.96 15.83
N TYR A 17 -7.24 -23.93 15.73
CA TYR A 17 -6.24 -23.61 16.74
C TYR A 17 -6.86 -22.83 17.92
N HIS A 18 -6.36 -23.06 19.12
CA HIS A 18 -6.64 -22.25 20.29
C HIS A 18 -5.71 -21.03 20.34
N GLN A 19 -6.12 -19.97 21.05
CA GLN A 19 -5.29 -18.76 21.16
C GLN A 19 -3.90 -19.06 21.74
N ILE A 20 -3.82 -20.02 22.67
CA ILE A 20 -2.57 -20.43 23.32
C ILE A 20 -1.55 -20.99 22.34
N ASP A 21 -2.01 -21.67 21.29
CA ASP A 21 -1.14 -22.22 20.24
C ASP A 21 -0.41 -21.09 19.52
N LEU A 22 -1.01 -19.90 19.44
CA LEU A 22 -0.36 -18.73 18.84
C LEU A 22 0.45 -17.91 19.85
N TYR A 23 -0.11 -17.49 20.98
CA TYR A 23 0.60 -16.52 21.83
C TYR A 23 1.72 -17.13 22.69
N SER A 24 1.65 -18.42 23.03
CA SER A 24 2.54 -19.02 24.03
C SER A 24 4.01 -18.88 23.64
N GLY A 25 4.85 -18.25 24.48
CA GLY A 25 6.27 -18.00 24.15
C GLY A 25 6.53 -16.83 23.20
N ILE A 26 5.50 -16.07 22.81
CA ILE A 26 5.61 -14.84 22.01
C ILE A 26 5.13 -13.64 22.85
N MET A 27 3.94 -13.75 23.45
CA MET A 27 3.34 -12.69 24.26
C MET A 27 2.34 -13.27 25.27
N SER A 28 1.81 -12.43 26.16
CA SER A 28 0.78 -12.86 27.11
C SER A 28 -0.60 -12.99 26.45
N LYS A 29 -1.46 -13.84 27.03
CA LYS A 29 -2.84 -14.05 26.56
C LYS A 29 -3.62 -12.75 26.41
N SER A 30 -3.53 -11.86 27.41
CA SER A 30 -4.27 -10.59 27.42
C SER A 30 -3.81 -9.64 26.31
N VAL A 31 -2.51 -9.64 25.98
CA VAL A 31 -1.96 -8.87 24.87
C VAL A 31 -2.41 -9.45 23.54
N TYR A 32 -2.39 -10.78 23.40
CA TYR A 32 -2.84 -11.46 22.18
C TYR A 32 -4.32 -11.22 21.87
N ILE A 33 -5.19 -11.22 22.89
CA ILE A 33 -6.61 -10.86 22.72
C ILE A 33 -6.76 -9.45 22.12
N LYS A 34 -5.93 -8.49 22.56
CA LYS A 34 -5.95 -7.13 22.01
C LYS A 34 -5.47 -7.08 20.56
N VAL A 35 -4.49 -7.93 20.21
CA VAL A 35 -4.02 -8.10 18.82
C VAL A 35 -5.14 -8.65 17.96
N GLU A 36 -5.79 -9.77 18.31
CA GLU A 36 -6.92 -10.32 17.55
C GLU A 36 -8.10 -9.34 17.42
N ALA A 37 -8.28 -8.45 18.40
CA ALA A 37 -9.30 -7.40 18.38
C ALA A 37 -8.91 -6.14 17.58
N ASP A 38 -7.75 -6.13 16.92
CA ASP A 38 -7.19 -4.97 16.19
C ASP A 38 -7.04 -3.70 17.05
N SER A 39 -6.99 -3.87 18.38
CA SER A 39 -6.86 -2.78 19.37
C SER A 39 -5.43 -2.54 19.82
N ARG A 40 -4.53 -3.48 19.51
CA ARG A 40 -3.08 -3.32 19.66
C ARG A 40 -2.41 -3.54 18.30
N PRO A 41 -1.52 -2.63 17.85
CA PRO A 41 -0.73 -2.87 16.66
C PRO A 41 0.18 -4.08 16.84
N ILE A 42 0.37 -4.85 15.78
CA ILE A 42 1.24 -6.02 15.74
C ILE A 42 2.54 -5.66 15.03
N SER A 43 3.68 -6.11 15.56
CA SER A 43 4.97 -5.92 14.88
C SER A 43 5.14 -6.91 13.72
N VAL A 44 6.02 -6.60 12.76
CA VAL A 44 6.35 -7.51 11.65
C VAL A 44 6.93 -8.84 12.17
N GLU A 45 7.75 -8.78 13.21
CA GLU A 45 8.34 -9.97 13.84
C GLU A 45 7.28 -10.85 14.52
N GLU A 46 6.35 -10.24 15.27
CA GLU A 46 5.23 -10.95 15.89
C GLU A 46 4.35 -11.64 14.83
N LEU A 47 4.02 -10.92 13.76
CA LEU A 47 3.23 -11.47 12.65
C LEU A 47 3.95 -12.60 11.92
N SER A 48 5.27 -12.50 11.74
CA SER A 48 6.09 -13.57 11.15
C SER A 48 6.02 -14.85 11.98
N LYS A 49 6.16 -14.75 13.31
CA LYS A 49 6.04 -15.92 14.20
C LYS A 49 4.62 -16.52 14.18
N PHE A 50 3.57 -15.70 14.12
CA PHE A 50 2.21 -16.22 14.00
C PHE A 50 1.94 -16.86 12.64
N SER A 51 2.49 -16.32 11.56
CA SER A 51 2.44 -16.91 10.22
C SER A 51 3.06 -18.31 10.21
N GLU A 52 4.23 -18.47 10.83
CA GLU A 52 4.90 -19.77 10.97
C GLU A 52 4.02 -20.78 11.75
N ARG A 53 3.43 -20.37 12.88
CA ARG A 53 2.58 -21.26 13.69
C ARG A 53 1.27 -21.65 13.01
N LEU A 54 0.69 -20.74 12.26
CA LEU A 54 -0.51 -21.01 11.47
C LEU A 54 -0.22 -21.88 10.25
N GLY A 55 1.04 -22.01 9.84
CA GLY A 55 1.41 -22.65 8.57
C GLY A 55 0.88 -21.89 7.35
N VAL A 56 0.54 -20.61 7.49
CA VAL A 56 0.01 -19.77 6.41
C VAL A 56 1.04 -18.73 6.01
N ASN A 57 1.22 -18.51 4.72
CA ASN A 57 2.22 -17.59 4.20
C ASN A 57 2.03 -16.16 4.73
N PHE A 58 3.12 -15.53 5.19
CA PHE A 58 3.11 -14.19 5.77
C PHE A 58 2.48 -13.13 4.85
N PHE A 59 2.85 -13.13 3.56
CA PHE A 59 2.30 -12.18 2.60
C PHE A 59 0.83 -12.46 2.28
N GLU A 60 0.40 -13.72 2.36
CA GLU A 60 -1.01 -14.06 2.22
C GLU A 60 -1.85 -13.46 3.35
N ILE A 61 -1.36 -13.51 4.60
CA ILE A 61 -2.03 -12.87 5.74
C ILE A 61 -2.15 -11.36 5.51
N LEU A 62 -1.08 -10.70 5.06
CA LEU A 62 -1.10 -9.27 4.73
C LEU A 62 -2.11 -8.96 3.60
N ASN A 63 -2.15 -9.81 2.57
CA ASN A 63 -3.07 -9.67 1.46
C ASN A 63 -4.53 -9.81 1.91
N ARG A 64 -4.85 -10.83 2.71
CA ARG A 64 -6.18 -11.03 3.30
C ARG A 64 -6.56 -9.88 4.25
N ALA A 65 -5.59 -9.25 4.90
CA ALA A 65 -5.79 -8.06 5.73
C ALA A 65 -6.04 -6.75 4.92
N GLY A 66 -6.04 -6.84 3.59
CA GLY A 66 -6.38 -5.76 2.67
C GLY A 66 -5.18 -5.08 2.00
N MET A 67 -3.96 -5.57 2.22
CA MET A 67 -2.74 -5.02 1.58
C MET A 67 -2.59 -5.40 0.10
N ASN A 68 -3.42 -6.31 -0.40
CA ASN A 68 -3.45 -6.69 -1.82
C ASN A 68 -4.06 -5.60 -2.72
N THR A 69 -4.81 -4.66 -2.17
CA THR A 69 -5.41 -3.58 -2.96
C THR A 69 -4.43 -2.42 -3.11
N LYS A 70 -4.22 -1.94 -4.34
CA LYS A 70 -3.42 -0.72 -4.56
C LYS A 70 -4.07 0.52 -3.91
N SER A 71 -5.35 0.47 -3.54
CA SER A 71 -6.08 1.59 -2.92
C SER A 71 -5.74 1.86 -1.44
N VAL A 72 -4.79 1.13 -0.85
CA VAL A 72 -4.46 1.22 0.59
C VAL A 72 -3.86 2.56 1.01
N ASN A 73 -3.24 3.29 0.09
CA ASN A 73 -2.63 4.59 0.34
C ASN A 73 -2.93 5.58 -0.81
N GLU A 74 -2.61 6.85 -0.59
CA GLU A 74 -2.87 7.93 -1.58
C GLU A 74 -2.19 7.63 -2.92
N THR A 75 -0.91 7.25 -2.91
CA THR A 75 -0.14 6.98 -4.13
C THR A 75 -0.72 5.83 -4.95
N GLY A 76 -1.18 4.76 -4.31
CA GLY A 76 -1.78 3.66 -5.03
C GLY A 76 -3.18 3.98 -5.58
N LYS A 77 -3.96 4.86 -4.93
CA LYS A 77 -5.18 5.45 -5.52
C LYS A 77 -4.86 6.29 -6.75
N GLU A 78 -3.81 7.11 -6.70
CA GLU A 78 -3.36 7.89 -7.86
C GLU A 78 -2.94 6.99 -9.03
N LYS A 79 -2.24 5.90 -8.77
CA LYS A 79 -1.88 4.93 -9.82
C LYS A 79 -3.09 4.29 -10.49
N LEU A 80 -4.14 3.99 -9.73
CA LEU A 80 -5.40 3.50 -10.31
C LEU A 80 -6.10 4.59 -11.13
N LEU A 81 -6.03 5.84 -10.68
CA LEU A 81 -6.63 6.99 -11.36
C LEU A 81 -6.02 7.25 -12.74
N ILE A 82 -4.73 6.97 -12.94
CA ILE A 82 -4.07 7.07 -14.26
C ILE A 82 -4.85 6.31 -15.33
N SER A 83 -5.28 5.07 -15.03
CA SER A 83 -6.03 4.24 -15.99
C SER A 83 -7.40 4.83 -16.33
N LYS A 84 -8.05 5.48 -15.35
CA LYS A 84 -9.31 6.21 -15.56
C LYS A 84 -9.12 7.46 -16.41
N ILE A 85 -8.04 8.21 -16.21
CA ILE A 85 -7.74 9.41 -16.99
C ILE A 85 -7.35 9.05 -18.42
N PHE A 86 -6.62 7.95 -18.61
CA PHE A 86 -6.30 7.47 -19.95
C PHE A 86 -7.57 7.19 -20.77
N THR A 87 -8.62 6.66 -20.15
CA THR A 87 -9.91 6.40 -20.84
C THR A 87 -10.85 7.60 -20.86
N ASN A 88 -10.59 8.64 -20.07
CA ASN A 88 -11.41 9.86 -19.97
C ASN A 88 -10.49 11.09 -19.92
N PRO A 89 -9.96 11.55 -21.07
CA PRO A 89 -8.95 12.60 -21.13
C PRO A 89 -9.40 13.94 -20.53
N ASP A 90 -10.71 14.21 -20.49
CA ASP A 90 -11.29 15.42 -19.88
C ASP A 90 -10.95 15.57 -18.38
N LEU A 91 -10.55 14.47 -17.73
CA LEU A 91 -10.12 14.48 -16.33
C LEU A 91 -8.66 14.89 -16.16
N PHE A 92 -7.90 15.09 -17.25
CA PHE A 92 -6.47 15.31 -17.22
C PHE A 92 -6.08 16.57 -16.44
N ASP A 93 -6.53 17.75 -16.87
CA ASP A 93 -6.03 19.03 -16.37
C ASP A 93 -6.16 19.17 -14.86
N LYS A 94 -7.36 18.92 -14.33
CA LYS A 94 -7.66 19.03 -12.89
C LYS A 94 -6.77 18.10 -12.06
N ASN A 95 -6.46 16.91 -12.58
CA ASN A 95 -5.64 15.95 -11.85
C ASN A 95 -4.15 16.20 -12.04
N PHE A 96 -3.72 16.62 -13.23
CA PHE A 96 -2.34 16.98 -13.51
C PHE A 96 -1.87 18.16 -12.65
N GLN A 97 -2.70 19.21 -12.51
CA GLN A 97 -2.43 20.35 -11.63
C GLN A 97 -2.17 19.95 -10.17
N ARG A 98 -2.76 18.83 -9.71
CA ARG A 98 -2.56 18.30 -8.35
C ARG A 98 -1.31 17.42 -8.23
N ILE A 99 -0.92 16.74 -9.31
CA ILE A 99 0.20 15.78 -9.33
C ILE A 99 1.53 16.47 -9.66
N GLU A 100 1.55 17.42 -10.59
CA GLU A 100 2.76 18.12 -11.06
C GLU A 100 3.60 18.70 -9.90
N PRO A 101 3.00 19.38 -8.90
CA PRO A 101 3.77 19.93 -7.78
C PRO A 101 4.32 18.86 -6.84
N LYS A 102 3.71 17.67 -6.80
CA LYS A 102 4.11 16.54 -5.96
C LYS A 102 5.11 15.61 -6.63
N ARG A 103 5.49 15.86 -7.89
CA ARG A 103 6.29 14.92 -8.70
C ARG A 103 7.65 14.57 -8.08
N LEU A 104 8.21 15.45 -7.24
CA LEU A 104 9.49 15.25 -6.55
C LEU A 104 9.32 14.95 -5.04
N THR A 105 8.13 14.60 -4.58
CA THR A 105 7.92 14.23 -3.16
C THR A 105 8.41 12.81 -2.87
N SER A 106 8.32 11.90 -3.85
CA SER A 106 8.84 10.53 -3.76
C SER A 106 8.92 9.90 -5.14
N LEU A 107 9.68 8.81 -5.27
CA LEU A 107 9.74 8.01 -6.50
C LEU A 107 8.36 7.48 -6.95
N GLN A 108 7.44 7.27 -6.00
CA GLN A 108 6.07 6.83 -6.33
C GLN A 108 5.28 7.93 -7.05
N TYR A 109 5.35 9.17 -6.54
CA TYR A 109 4.73 10.33 -7.19
C TYR A 109 5.42 10.70 -8.50
N PHE A 110 6.75 10.53 -8.59
CA PHE A 110 7.47 10.71 -9.84
C PHE A 110 6.98 9.71 -10.91
N SER A 111 6.84 8.43 -10.54
CA SER A 111 6.28 7.41 -11.43
C SER A 111 4.84 7.74 -11.88
N ILE A 112 4.01 8.29 -10.99
CA ILE A 112 2.67 8.76 -11.35
C ILE A 112 2.75 9.91 -12.36
N TYR A 113 3.57 10.92 -12.09
CA TYR A 113 3.80 12.07 -12.97
C TYR A 113 4.20 11.63 -14.38
N LEU A 114 5.14 10.68 -14.51
CA LEU A 114 5.52 10.11 -15.82
C LEU A 114 4.35 9.45 -16.56
N GLY A 115 3.43 8.83 -15.82
CA GLY A 115 2.18 8.31 -16.37
C GLY A 115 1.31 9.41 -16.98
N TYR A 116 1.18 10.56 -16.31
CA TYR A 116 0.46 11.72 -16.87
C TYR A 116 1.17 12.28 -18.11
N ILE A 117 2.50 12.40 -18.10
CA ILE A 117 3.25 12.85 -19.29
C ILE A 117 3.01 11.91 -20.49
N SER A 118 2.91 10.60 -20.24
CA SER A 118 2.59 9.63 -21.29
C SER A 118 1.18 9.83 -21.86
N ILE A 119 0.19 10.12 -21.00
CA ILE A 119 -1.18 10.45 -21.43
C ILE A 119 -1.21 11.75 -22.23
N ALA A 120 -0.52 12.78 -21.75
CA ALA A 120 -0.44 14.07 -22.43
C ALA A 120 0.11 13.91 -23.85
N HIS A 121 1.19 13.15 -24.01
CA HIS A 121 1.76 12.85 -25.32
C HIS A 121 0.81 12.05 -26.21
N HIS A 122 0.10 11.05 -25.66
CA HIS A 122 -0.85 10.25 -26.44
C HIS A 122 -2.02 11.08 -27.00
N TYR A 123 -2.49 12.06 -26.24
CA TYR A 123 -3.62 12.93 -26.62
C TYR A 123 -3.19 14.31 -27.17
N ASN A 124 -1.90 14.52 -27.43
CA ASN A 124 -1.33 15.80 -27.87
C ASN A 124 -1.68 17.00 -26.97
N ILE A 125 -1.73 16.79 -25.65
CA ILE A 125 -1.92 17.85 -24.66
C ILE A 125 -0.56 18.48 -24.36
N GLU A 126 -0.46 19.80 -24.51
CA GLU A 126 0.77 20.53 -24.23
C GLU A 126 0.96 20.71 -22.71
N VAL A 127 2.04 20.15 -22.17
CA VAL A 127 2.40 20.27 -20.76
C VAL A 127 3.89 20.52 -20.59
N PRO A 128 4.31 21.26 -19.55
CA PRO A 128 5.72 21.36 -19.19
C PRO A 128 6.31 19.96 -18.92
N THR A 129 7.34 19.59 -19.66
CA THR A 129 8.07 18.34 -19.47
C THR A 129 9.34 18.57 -18.63
N PHE A 130 10.36 17.73 -18.81
CA PHE A 130 11.60 17.84 -18.05
C PHE A 130 12.40 19.09 -18.40
N ASN A 131 12.96 19.72 -17.38
CA ASN A 131 13.96 20.77 -17.50
C ASN A 131 15.38 20.17 -17.37
N LYS A 132 16.41 21.00 -17.59
CA LYS A 132 17.82 20.57 -17.49
C LYS A 132 18.24 20.14 -16.07
N THR A 133 17.48 20.51 -15.04
CA THR A 133 17.80 20.21 -13.64
C THR A 133 17.23 18.88 -13.16
N ILE A 134 16.32 18.25 -13.91
CA ILE A 134 15.56 17.07 -13.45
C ILE A 134 16.46 15.96 -12.92
N THR A 135 17.61 15.71 -13.55
CA THR A 135 18.55 14.67 -13.12
C THR A 135 19.19 15.01 -11.77
N SER A 136 19.47 16.28 -11.50
CA SER A 136 19.92 16.75 -10.19
C SER A 136 18.80 16.62 -9.17
N ASP A 137 17.60 17.06 -9.52
CA ASP A 137 16.43 17.04 -8.65
C ASP A 137 16.06 15.61 -8.21
N LEU A 138 16.20 14.63 -9.11
CA LEU A 138 15.97 13.22 -8.82
C LEU A 138 17.04 12.58 -7.92
N LYS A 139 18.28 13.07 -7.92
CA LYS A 139 19.32 12.56 -7.01
C LYS A 139 18.98 12.82 -5.55
N HIS A 140 18.19 13.85 -5.26
CA HIS A 140 17.74 14.16 -3.91
C HIS A 140 16.58 13.27 -3.40
N LEU A 141 16.07 12.37 -4.26
CA LEU A 141 15.03 11.39 -3.89
C LEU A 141 15.59 10.02 -3.48
N TYR A 142 16.91 9.81 -3.61
CA TYR A 142 17.62 8.56 -3.30
C TYR A 142 18.57 8.74 -2.12
#